data_AF-A0A436BRU8-F1
#
_entry.id   AF-A0A436BRU8-F1
#
_cell.length_a   1.000
_cell.length_b   1.000
_cell.length_c   1.000
_cell.angle_alpha   90.00
_cell.angle_beta   90.00
_cell.angle_gamma   90.00
#
_symmetry.space_group_name_H-M   'P 1'
#
loop_
_entity.id
_entity.type
_entity.pdbx_description
1 polymer ?
#
loop_
_entity_poly.entity_id
_entity_poly.type
_entity_poly.pdbx_seq_one_letter_code
_entity_poly.pdbx_strand_id
1 'polypeptide(L)'
;GLLYDEAALDAAEALTSSWTYEETLAMRNAVPEQGISAPFRNTTLREIARDVMVISRMGLKNRGKKNRDGYDETSFLNTLDEVVARGTTSAEEMLSAYHTRWGGSIEPVFMEYAY
;
A
#
# COMPACT_ATOMS: atom_id res chain seq x y z
N GLY A 1 3.61 6.35 10.46
CA GLY A 1 2.18 6.69 10.58
C GLY A 1 1.50 5.83 11.62
N LEU A 2 1.46 4.51 11.40
CA LEU A 2 0.57 3.62 12.16
C LEU A 2 0.98 3.32 13.60
N LEU A 3 2.28 3.12 13.88
CA LEU A 3 2.72 2.47 15.12
C LEU A 3 3.27 3.42 16.20
N TYR A 4 3.50 4.69 15.85
CA TYR A 4 4.23 5.65 16.70
C TYR A 4 3.35 6.76 17.26
N ASP A 5 2.06 6.72 16.97
CA ASP A 5 1.05 7.64 17.50
C ASP A 5 -0.04 6.78 18.15
N GLU A 6 -0.46 7.15 19.35
CA GLU A 6 -1.41 6.37 20.16
C GLU A 6 -2.77 6.26 19.46
N ALA A 7 -3.30 7.39 18.96
CA ALA A 7 -4.57 7.39 18.23
C ALA A 7 -4.50 6.56 16.93
N ALA A 8 -3.37 6.59 16.22
CA ALA A 8 -3.17 5.77 15.03
C ALA A 8 -3.07 4.29 15.35
N LEU A 9 -2.45 3.93 16.48
CA LEU A 9 -2.35 2.56 16.95
C LEU A 9 -3.72 2.01 17.33
N ASP A 10 -4.51 2.77 18.11
CA ASP A 10 -5.87 2.41 18.50
C ASP A 10 -6.78 2.21 17.28
N ALA A 11 -6.67 3.09 16.28
CA ALA A 11 -7.45 2.97 15.05
C ALA A 11 -7.04 1.73 14.22
N ALA A 12 -5.75 1.39 14.20
CA ALA A 12 -5.26 0.17 13.54
C ALA A 12 -5.70 -1.10 14.28
N GLU A 13 -5.69 -1.08 15.61
CA GLU A 13 -6.22 -2.16 16.43
C GLU A 13 -7.73 -2.34 16.19
N ALA A 14 -8.50 -1.25 16.20
CA ALA A 14 -9.94 -1.30 15.93
C ALA A 14 -10.25 -1.90 14.54
N LEU A 15 -9.50 -1.52 13.50
CA LEU A 15 -9.63 -2.04 12.14
C LEU A 15 -9.41 -3.57 12.07
N THR A 16 -8.43 -4.07 12.82
CA THR A 16 -8.00 -5.48 12.80
C THR A 16 -8.62 -6.34 13.90
N SER A 17 -9.32 -5.74 14.86
CA SER A 17 -9.84 -6.38 16.08
C SER A 17 -10.72 -7.60 15.85
N SER A 18 -11.42 -7.64 14.71
CA SER A 18 -12.33 -8.74 14.36
C SER A 18 -11.69 -9.81 13.48
N TRP A 19 -10.43 -9.66 13.07
CA TRP A 19 -9.79 -10.54 12.10
C TRP A 19 -9.33 -11.83 12.77
N THR A 20 -9.62 -12.97 12.15
CA THR A 20 -9.11 -14.25 12.63
C THR A 20 -7.73 -14.56 12.02
N TYR A 21 -7.03 -15.50 12.63
CA TYR A 21 -5.77 -16.00 12.10
C TYR A 21 -5.96 -16.62 10.71
N GLU A 22 -7.02 -17.40 10.50
CA GLU A 22 -7.31 -18.04 9.21
C GLU A 22 -7.56 -17.00 8.11
N GLU A 23 -8.32 -15.95 8.41
CA GLU A 23 -8.58 -14.85 7.48
C GLU A 23 -7.29 -14.11 7.11
N THR A 24 -6.45 -13.84 8.12
CA THR A 24 -5.15 -13.16 7.92
C THR A 24 -4.21 -14.03 7.09
N LEU A 25 -4.17 -15.33 7.34
CA LEU A 25 -3.36 -16.29 6.57
C LEU A 25 -3.86 -16.42 5.12
N ALA A 26 -5.17 -16.52 4.92
CA ALA A 26 -5.77 -16.58 3.60
C ALA A 26 -5.44 -15.32 2.78
N MET A 27 -5.58 -14.14 3.41
CA MET A 27 -5.20 -12.87 2.82
C MET A 27 -3.71 -12.84 2.46
N ARG A 28 -2.82 -13.21 3.38
CA ARG A 28 -1.38 -13.29 3.14
C ARG A 28 -1.05 -14.19 1.94
N ASN A 29 -1.76 -15.29 1.76
CA ASN A 29 -1.53 -16.22 0.66
C ASN A 29 -2.13 -15.73 -0.68
N ALA A 30 -3.17 -14.91 -0.66
CA ALA A 30 -3.79 -14.34 -1.86
C ALA A 30 -3.03 -13.15 -2.44
N VAL A 31 -2.40 -12.32 -1.59
CA VAL A 31 -1.67 -11.10 -2.00
C VAL A 31 -0.60 -11.34 -3.07
N PRO A 32 0.23 -12.40 -3.02
CA PRO A 32 1.27 -12.63 -4.03
C PRO A 32 0.73 -12.77 -5.46
N GLU A 33 -0.46 -13.37 -5.61
CA GLU A 33 -1.08 -13.59 -6.93
C GLU A 33 -2.01 -12.43 -7.32
N GLN A 34 -2.80 -11.93 -6.37
CA GLN A 34 -3.91 -11.01 -6.65
C GLN A 34 -3.60 -9.55 -6.27
N GLY A 35 -2.46 -9.30 -5.64
CA GLY A 35 -2.03 -7.97 -5.22
C GLY A 35 -3.05 -7.26 -4.32
N ILE A 36 -3.25 -5.96 -4.58
CA ILE A 36 -4.22 -5.14 -3.84
C ILE A 36 -5.68 -5.42 -4.24
N SER A 37 -5.91 -6.19 -5.30
CA SER A 37 -7.25 -6.60 -5.73
C SER A 37 -7.76 -7.84 -4.99
N ALA A 38 -6.92 -8.46 -4.15
CA ALA A 38 -7.31 -9.61 -3.36
C ALA A 38 -8.59 -9.32 -2.53
N PRO A 39 -9.59 -10.22 -2.54
CA PRO A 39 -10.81 -10.05 -1.78
C PRO A 39 -10.56 -10.34 -0.29
N PHE A 40 -11.25 -9.61 0.57
CA PHE A 40 -11.28 -9.86 2.00
C PHE A 40 -12.69 -9.57 2.51
N ARG A 41 -13.38 -10.61 3.00
CA ARG A 41 -14.80 -10.53 3.39
C ARG A 41 -15.65 -9.91 2.28
N ASN A 42 -16.34 -8.80 2.57
CA ASN A 42 -17.21 -8.07 1.62
C ASN A 42 -16.48 -6.87 0.96
N THR A 43 -15.15 -6.83 1.02
CA THR A 43 -14.32 -5.72 0.53
C THR A 43 -13.08 -6.28 -0.19
N THR A 44 -12.18 -5.40 -0.61
CA THR A 44 -10.90 -5.74 -1.23
C THR A 44 -9.74 -5.16 -0.41
N LEU A 45 -8.54 -5.72 -0.57
CA LEU A 45 -7.34 -5.19 0.08
C LEU A 45 -7.07 -3.74 -0.29
N ARG A 46 -7.48 -3.31 -1.49
CA ARG A 46 -7.40 -1.94 -1.95
C ARG A 46 -8.25 -0.99 -1.11
N GLU A 47 -9.46 -1.39 -0.74
CA GLU A 47 -10.34 -0.59 0.12
C GLU A 47 -9.79 -0.54 1.55
N ILE A 48 -9.33 -1.67 2.09
CA ILE A 48 -8.62 -1.70 3.38
C ILE A 48 -7.37 -0.81 3.35
N ALA A 49 -6.62 -0.83 2.25
CA ALA A 49 -5.44 0.02 2.10
C ALA A 49 -5.80 1.51 2.17
N ARG A 50 -6.95 1.94 1.62
CA ARG A 50 -7.41 3.34 1.77
C ARG A 50 -7.61 3.70 3.24
N ASP A 51 -8.25 2.84 4.01
CA ASP A 51 -8.49 3.07 5.44
C ASP A 51 -7.17 3.12 6.22
N VAL A 52 -6.26 2.17 5.94
CA VAL A 52 -4.91 2.15 6.53
C VAL A 52 -4.11 3.42 6.19
N MET A 53 -4.24 3.92 4.96
CA MET A 53 -3.57 5.16 4.54
C MET A 53 -4.10 6.38 5.30
N VAL A 54 -5.41 6.45 5.56
CA VAL A 54 -6.01 7.50 6.41
C VAL A 54 -5.44 7.45 7.83
N ILE A 55 -5.36 6.26 8.44
CA ILE A 55 -4.79 6.08 9.79
C ILE A 55 -3.30 6.48 9.81
N SER A 56 -2.54 6.05 8.79
CA SER A 56 -1.10 6.36 8.71
C SER A 56 -0.86 7.87 8.59
N ARG A 57 -1.67 8.57 7.79
CA ARG A 57 -1.61 10.03 7.61
C ARG A 57 -1.94 10.76 8.91
N MET A 58 -2.96 10.30 9.64
CA MET A 58 -3.30 10.83 10.96
C MET A 58 -2.10 10.73 11.91
N GLY A 59 -1.49 9.54 12.04
CA GLY A 59 -0.37 9.36 12.97
C GLY A 59 0.90 10.10 12.56
N LEU A 60 1.18 10.28 11.26
CA LEU A 60 2.29 11.15 10.82
C LEU A 60 2.03 12.62 11.19
N LYS A 61 0.81 13.10 10.92
CA LYS A 61 0.41 14.48 11.25
C LYS A 61 0.50 14.75 12.75
N ASN A 62 0.05 13.81 13.58
CA ASN A 62 0.09 13.92 15.04
C ASN A 62 1.53 13.94 15.58
N ARG A 63 2.43 13.14 14.99
CA ARG A 63 3.86 13.13 15.37
C ARG A 63 4.54 14.47 15.10
N GLY A 64 4.05 15.24 14.12
CA GLY A 64 4.54 16.59 13.82
C GLY A 64 6.04 16.67 13.53
N LYS A 65 6.67 15.55 13.15
CA LYS A 65 8.09 15.49 12.82
C LYS A 65 8.27 16.09 11.44
N LYS A 66 8.74 17.34 11.40
CA LYS A 66 9.03 18.05 10.17
C LYS A 66 10.48 17.86 9.79
N ASN A 67 10.74 17.79 8.48
CA ASN A 67 12.10 17.85 7.98
C ASN A 67 12.71 19.25 8.22
N ARG A 68 14.00 19.41 7.92
CA ARG A 68 14.74 20.66 8.09
C ARG A 68 14.12 21.86 7.37
N ASP A 69 13.34 21.60 6.32
CA ASP A 69 12.66 22.58 5.48
C ASP A 69 11.19 22.82 5.88
N GLY A 70 10.73 22.21 6.98
CA GLY A 70 9.39 22.41 7.53
C GLY A 70 8.27 21.58 6.90
N TYR A 71 8.59 20.67 5.99
CA TYR A 71 7.62 19.76 5.37
C TYR A 71 7.31 18.58 6.29
N ASP A 72 6.03 18.19 6.29
CA ASP A 72 5.50 17.05 7.02
C ASP A 72 5.80 15.73 6.27
N GLU A 73 6.10 14.66 7.01
CA GLU A 73 6.40 13.32 6.48
C GLU A 73 5.22 12.70 5.70
N THR A 74 4.02 13.31 5.77
CA THR A 74 2.84 12.87 5.03
C THR A 74 3.02 12.86 3.51
N SER A 75 3.97 13.61 2.94
CA SER A 75 4.25 13.57 1.50
C SER A 75 4.77 12.22 1.01
N PHE A 76 5.42 11.43 1.87
CA PHE A 76 5.88 10.08 1.52
C PHE A 76 4.71 9.12 1.24
N LEU A 77 3.52 9.43 1.74
CA LEU A 77 2.31 8.65 1.50
C LEU A 77 1.71 8.90 0.10
N ASN A 78 2.06 10.01 -0.57
CA ASN A 78 1.46 10.36 -1.86
C ASN A 78 1.70 9.29 -2.94
N THR A 79 2.90 8.72 -3.01
CA THR A 79 3.20 7.64 -3.96
C THR A 79 2.37 6.39 -3.69
N LEU A 80 2.11 6.08 -2.41
CA LEU A 80 1.25 4.95 -2.04
C LEU A 80 -0.22 5.25 -2.35
N ASP A 81 -0.67 6.49 -2.16
CA ASP A 81 -2.01 6.92 -2.56
C ASP A 81 -2.21 6.80 -4.07
N GLU A 82 -1.20 7.13 -4.88
CA GLU A 82 -1.24 6.92 -6.33
C GLU A 82 -1.39 5.44 -6.68
N VAL A 83 -0.67 4.54 -6.02
CA VAL A 83 -0.80 3.08 -6.24
C VAL A 83 -2.22 2.60 -5.89
N VAL A 84 -2.76 3.04 -4.75
CA VAL A 84 -4.12 2.69 -4.31
C VAL A 84 -5.20 3.34 -5.21
N ALA A 85 -4.96 4.55 -5.72
CA ALA A 85 -5.86 5.26 -6.63
C ALA A 85 -5.84 4.66 -8.03
N ARG A 86 -4.67 4.26 -8.53
CA ARG A 86 -4.51 3.54 -9.80
C ARG A 86 -5.08 2.12 -9.73
N GLY A 87 -4.97 1.48 -8.58
CA GLY A 87 -5.47 0.12 -8.36
C GLY A 87 -4.60 -0.96 -9.00
N THR A 88 -3.41 -0.61 -9.47
CA THR A 88 -2.42 -1.56 -10.00
C THR A 88 -1.11 -1.46 -9.23
N THR A 89 -0.58 -2.62 -8.87
CA THR A 89 0.73 -2.82 -8.28
C THR A 89 1.84 -2.58 -9.30
N SER A 90 3.06 -2.31 -8.84
CA SER A 90 4.23 -2.20 -9.73
C SER A 90 4.48 -3.49 -10.52
N ALA A 91 4.13 -4.65 -9.96
CA ALA A 91 4.21 -5.93 -10.65
C ALA A 91 3.24 -6.00 -11.84
N GLU A 92 2.00 -5.54 -11.68
CA GLU A 92 1.03 -5.47 -12.77
C GLU A 92 1.43 -4.45 -13.84
N GLU A 93 2.08 -3.34 -13.45
CA GLU A 93 2.65 -2.39 -14.42
C GLU A 93 3.79 -3.00 -15.24
N MET A 94 4.70 -3.73 -14.59
CA MET A 94 5.76 -4.47 -15.27
C MET A 94 5.20 -5.55 -16.19
N LEU A 95 4.15 -6.26 -15.76
CA LEU A 95 3.50 -7.27 -16.58
C LEU A 95 2.80 -6.65 -17.80
N SER A 96 2.13 -5.52 -17.61
CA SER A 96 1.55 -4.74 -18.71
C SER A 96 2.64 -4.26 -19.68
N ALA A 97 3.77 -3.78 -19.16
CA ALA A 97 4.91 -3.37 -19.96
C ALA A 97 5.49 -4.53 -20.79
N TYR A 98 5.66 -5.68 -20.15
CA TYR A 98 6.12 -6.92 -20.78
C TYR A 98 5.25 -7.28 -21.99
N HIS A 99 3.92 -7.27 -21.82
CA HIS A 99 2.98 -7.60 -22.91
C HIS A 99 2.80 -6.50 -23.95
N THR A 100 3.26 -5.26 -23.68
CA THR A 100 3.08 -4.11 -24.57
C THR A 100 4.42 -3.56 -25.05
N ARG A 101 4.95 -2.55 -24.37
CA ARG A 101 6.14 -1.78 -24.79
C ARG A 101 7.43 -2.59 -24.82
N TRP A 102 7.55 -3.67 -24.04
CA TRP A 102 8.73 -4.54 -24.06
C TRP A 102 8.59 -5.72 -25.03
N GLY A 103 7.41 -5.95 -25.61
CA GLY A 103 7.20 -6.94 -26.66
C GLY A 103 7.58 -8.38 -26.26
N GLY A 104 7.38 -8.76 -25.00
CA GLY A 104 7.75 -10.08 -24.48
C GLY A 104 9.23 -10.23 -24.10
N SER A 105 10.00 -9.14 -24.08
CA SER A 105 11.38 -9.13 -23.54
C SER A 105 11.39 -8.60 -22.11
N ILE A 106 12.27 -9.17 -21.28
CA ILE A 106 12.55 -8.63 -19.93
C ILE A 106 13.74 -7.67 -19.93
N GLU A 107 14.53 -7.59 -21.01
CA GLU A 107 15.72 -6.74 -21.07
C GLU A 107 15.47 -5.27 -20.72
N PRO A 108 14.34 -4.65 -21.12
CA PRO A 108 14.09 -3.25 -20.78
C PRO A 108 13.92 -2.98 -19.27
N VAL A 109 13.63 -4.01 -18.44
CA VAL A 109 13.52 -3.83 -16.97
C VAL A 109 14.81 -3.28 -16.37
N PHE A 110 15.97 -3.68 -16.90
CA PHE A 110 17.28 -3.27 -16.42
C PHE A 110 17.63 -1.83 -16.76
N MET A 111 16.92 -1.23 -17.73
CA MET A 111 17.10 0.18 -18.10
C MET A 111 16.08 1.07 -17.40
N GLU A 112 14.82 0.62 -17.34
CA GLU A 112 13.72 1.44 -16.81
C GLU A 112 13.62 1.46 -15.28
N TYR A 113 14.15 0.44 -14.60
CA TYR A 113 14.14 0.32 -13.14
C TYR A 113 15.54 0.30 -12.53
N ALA A 114 16.54 0.87 -13.23
CA ALA A 114 17.87 1.08 -12.69
C ALA A 114 17.86 2.19 -11.62
N TYR A 115 18.58 1.95 -10.51
CA TYR A 115 18.81 2.92 -9.41
C TYR A 115 20.15 3.64 -9.58
#